data_AF-A0A7C5P229-F1
#
_entry.id   AF-A0A7C5P229-F1
#
_cell.length_a   1.000
_cell.length_b   1.000
_cell.length_c   1.000
_cell.angle_alpha   90.00
_cell.angle_beta   90.00
_cell.angle_gamma   90.00
#
_symmetry.space_group_name_H-M   'P 1'
#
loop_
_entity.id
_entity.type
_entity.pdbx_description
1 polymer ?
#
loop_
_entity_poly.entity_id
_entity_poly.type
_entity_poly.pdbx_seq_one_letter_code
_entity_poly.pdbx_strand_id
1 'polypeptide(L)'
;MKFCKKCLLPETYPKIVLDEDGVCNVCHQYEQKWKDFDAAKSEKKFAKIVKDAERRYGKVVVTVSGGLDSSYAILLMRKKFGVEVVGANFDHGFVSDVAKQNLERIKRILGVDIVTIKPDFNILYSLYKDFLLATGDFCTPCCQGVVRSGFLVARMHRTKTIVHGGVSGSKVEFNVLGMLKHHYERFMKYAGKNYPSEKLENIVTRPEEA
;
A
#
# COMPACT_ATOMS: atom_id res chain seq x y z
N MET A 1 33.03 -15.63 -4.71
CA MET A 1 31.69 -15.06 -4.51
C MET A 1 30.78 -15.57 -5.62
N LYS A 2 29.81 -16.40 -5.26
CA LYS A 2 28.81 -16.95 -6.18
C LYS A 2 27.51 -16.16 -6.08
N PHE A 3 26.76 -16.13 -7.17
CA PHE A 3 25.45 -15.49 -7.28
C PHE A 3 24.42 -16.50 -7.72
N CYS A 4 23.18 -16.32 -7.24
CA CYS A 4 22.07 -17.09 -7.74
C CYS A 4 21.84 -16.80 -9.24
N LYS A 5 21.79 -17.84 -10.07
CA LYS A 5 21.55 -17.70 -11.52
C LYS A 5 20.18 -17.11 -11.87
N LYS A 6 19.18 -17.20 -10.97
CA LYS A 6 17.81 -16.70 -11.21
C LYS A 6 17.58 -15.28 -10.71
N CYS A 7 17.99 -14.96 -9.49
CA CYS A 7 17.67 -13.68 -8.84
C CYS A 7 18.88 -12.76 -8.61
N LEU A 8 20.09 -13.21 -8.97
CA LEU A 8 21.34 -12.47 -8.80
C LEU A 8 21.68 -12.10 -7.34
N LEU A 9 21.00 -12.69 -6.35
CA LEU A 9 21.38 -12.53 -4.94
C LEU A 9 22.74 -13.24 -4.69
N PRO A 10 23.67 -12.61 -3.97
CA PRO A 10 24.95 -13.22 -3.65
C PRO A 10 24.80 -14.28 -2.56
N GLU A 11 25.73 -15.25 -2.51
CA GLU A 11 25.81 -16.25 -1.42
C GLU A 11 26.04 -15.61 -0.04
N THR A 12 26.49 -14.35 0.01
CA THR A 12 26.67 -13.57 1.25
C THR A 12 25.38 -12.98 1.80
N TYR A 13 24.27 -13.02 1.05
CA TYR A 13 22.99 -12.51 1.53
C TYR A 13 22.48 -13.41 2.68
N PRO A 14 22.00 -12.84 3.80
CA PRO A 14 21.61 -13.63 4.96
C PRO A 14 20.63 -14.76 4.64
N LYS A 15 20.96 -15.98 5.10
CA LYS A 15 20.15 -17.20 4.95
C LYS A 15 19.97 -17.71 3.50
N ILE A 16 20.80 -17.25 2.56
CA ILE A 16 20.87 -17.83 1.21
C ILE A 16 21.76 -19.06 1.21
N VAL A 17 21.25 -20.14 0.61
CA VAL A 17 22.00 -21.35 0.29
C VAL A 17 21.83 -21.63 -1.19
N LEU A 18 22.94 -21.71 -1.92
CA LEU A 18 22.96 -22.10 -3.34
C LEU A 18 23.06 -23.62 -3.44
N ASP A 19 22.28 -24.23 -4.33
CA ASP A 19 22.44 -25.63 -4.70
C ASP A 19 23.57 -25.84 -5.73
N GLU A 20 23.73 -27.08 -6.19
CA GLU A 20 24.71 -27.47 -7.20
C GLU A 20 24.48 -26.77 -8.55
N ASP A 21 23.22 -26.45 -8.88
CA ASP A 21 22.83 -25.71 -10.07
C ASP A 21 23.07 -24.19 -9.95
N GLY A 22 23.43 -23.70 -8.77
CA GLY A 22 23.61 -22.27 -8.48
C GLY A 22 22.29 -21.51 -8.31
N VAL A 23 21.21 -22.18 -7.93
CA VAL A 23 19.90 -21.60 -7.61
C VAL A 23 19.73 -21.52 -6.10
N CYS A 24 19.24 -20.39 -5.58
CA CYS A 24 19.07 -20.22 -4.13
C CYS A 24 17.79 -20.86 -3.60
N ASN A 25 17.82 -21.26 -2.33
CA ASN A 25 16.67 -21.72 -1.55
C ASN A 25 15.43 -20.80 -1.67
N VAL A 26 15.60 -19.49 -1.77
CA VAL A 26 14.47 -18.54 -1.94
C VAL A 26 13.79 -18.69 -3.29
N CYS A 27 14.55 -18.90 -4.37
CA CYS A 27 13.98 -19.14 -5.71
C CYS A 27 13.20 -20.46 -5.75
N HIS A 28 13.73 -21.52 -5.12
CA HIS A 28 13.03 -22.81 -5.01
C HIS A 28 11.72 -22.70 -4.23
N GLN A 29 11.74 -22.02 -3.09
CA GLN A 29 10.52 -21.77 -2.30
C GLN A 29 9.49 -20.97 -3.10
N TYR A 30 9.94 -19.98 -3.87
CA TYR A 30 9.07 -19.19 -4.74
C TYR A 30 8.42 -20.06 -5.84
N GLU A 31 9.20 -20.90 -6.52
CA GLU A 31 8.68 -21.78 -7.57
C GLU A 31 7.70 -22.80 -7.00
N GLN A 32 8.06 -23.45 -5.89
CA GLN A 32 7.18 -24.43 -5.24
C GLN A 32 5.86 -23.81 -4.78
N LYS A 33 5.90 -22.61 -4.18
CA LYS A 33 4.70 -21.91 -3.69
C LYS A 33 3.75 -21.51 -4.83
N TRP A 34 4.28 -21.23 -6.03
CA TRP A 34 3.52 -20.65 -7.13
C TRP A 34 3.43 -21.54 -8.37
N LYS A 35 3.83 -22.81 -8.27
CA LYS A 35 3.80 -23.78 -9.38
C LYS A 35 2.42 -23.91 -10.04
N ASP A 36 1.35 -23.81 -9.24
CA ASP A 36 -0.04 -23.97 -9.68
C ASP A 36 -0.75 -22.62 -9.90
N PHE A 37 -0.01 -21.51 -9.90
CA PHE A 37 -0.60 -20.17 -10.02
C PHE A 37 -0.97 -19.84 -11.46
N ASP A 38 -2.28 -19.72 -11.68
CA ASP A 38 -2.84 -19.24 -12.94
C ASP A 38 -3.08 -17.72 -12.88
N ALA A 39 -2.18 -16.97 -13.53
CA ALA A 39 -2.26 -15.51 -13.61
C ALA A 39 -3.53 -15.03 -14.33
N ALA A 40 -3.97 -15.71 -15.39
CA ALA A 40 -5.14 -15.34 -16.16
C ALA A 40 -6.43 -15.58 -15.35
N LYS A 41 -6.51 -16.68 -14.61
CA LYS A 41 -7.62 -16.96 -13.68
C LYS A 41 -7.64 -15.96 -12.53
N SER A 42 -6.49 -15.64 -11.94
CA SER A 42 -6.38 -14.62 -10.88
C SER A 42 -6.84 -13.25 -11.37
N GLU A 43 -6.40 -12.84 -12.55
CA GLU A 43 -6.80 -11.58 -13.17
C GLU A 43 -8.31 -11.54 -13.46
N LYS A 44 -8.90 -12.60 -14.03
CA LYS A 44 -10.35 -12.69 -14.24
C LYS A 44 -11.14 -12.59 -12.94
N LYS A 45 -10.65 -13.24 -11.87
CA LYS A 45 -11.26 -13.15 -10.53
C LYS A 45 -11.19 -11.72 -9.99
N PHE A 46 -10.03 -11.08 -10.10
CA PHE A 46 -9.85 -9.68 -9.67
C PHE A 46 -10.74 -8.73 -10.46
N ALA A 47 -10.77 -8.85 -11.79
CA ALA A 47 -11.64 -8.06 -12.67
C ALA A 47 -13.12 -8.18 -12.27
N LYS A 48 -13.57 -9.40 -11.93
CA LYS A 48 -14.93 -9.61 -11.43
C LYS A 48 -15.19 -8.86 -10.12
N ILE A 49 -14.27 -8.94 -9.15
CA ILE A 49 -14.40 -8.27 -7.86
C ILE A 49 -14.55 -6.75 -8.05
N VAL A 50 -13.67 -6.13 -8.85
CA VAL A 50 -13.67 -4.67 -9.02
C VAL A 50 -14.87 -4.18 -9.83
N LYS A 51 -15.32 -4.93 -10.84
CA LYS A 51 -16.54 -4.61 -11.60
C LYS A 51 -17.81 -4.78 -10.78
N ASP A 52 -17.88 -5.82 -9.95
CA ASP A 52 -19.00 -6.01 -9.04
C ASP A 52 -19.06 -4.90 -7.97
N ALA A 53 -17.90 -4.43 -7.50
CA ALA A 53 -17.81 -3.29 -6.59
C ALA A 53 -18.27 -1.99 -7.26
N GLU A 54 -17.79 -1.69 -8.47
CA GLU A 54 -18.25 -0.54 -9.26
C GLU A 54 -19.77 -0.60 -9.51
N ARG A 55 -20.31 -1.75 -9.93
CA ARG A 55 -21.77 -1.90 -10.15
C ARG A 55 -22.59 -1.63 -8.88
N ARG A 56 -22.04 -1.93 -7.70
CA ARG A 56 -22.72 -1.73 -6.41
C ARG A 56 -22.55 -0.31 -5.85
N TYR A 57 -21.40 0.31 -6.04
CA TYR A 57 -21.03 1.56 -5.35
C TYR A 57 -20.70 2.72 -6.29
N GLY A 58 -20.77 2.52 -7.60
CA GLY A 58 -20.46 3.49 -8.65
C GLY A 58 -18.96 3.71 -8.90
N LYS A 59 -18.09 3.46 -7.91
CA LYS A 59 -16.63 3.57 -8.08
C LYS A 59 -15.86 2.74 -7.05
N VAL A 60 -14.56 2.58 -7.30
CA VAL A 60 -13.60 2.03 -6.32
C VAL A 60 -12.57 3.09 -5.92
N VAL A 61 -12.04 2.99 -4.71
CA VAL A 61 -10.89 3.80 -4.29
C VAL A 61 -9.61 3.10 -4.69
N VAL A 62 -8.63 3.84 -5.20
CA VAL A 62 -7.26 3.36 -5.37
C VAL A 62 -6.34 4.22 -4.53
N THR A 63 -5.53 3.64 -3.63
CA THR A 63 -4.51 4.44 -2.92
C THR A 63 -3.33 4.73 -3.83
N VAL A 64 -2.99 6.00 -4.01
CA VAL A 64 -1.97 6.47 -4.97
C VAL A 64 -0.94 7.35 -4.29
N SER A 65 0.34 7.01 -4.45
CA SER A 65 1.46 7.79 -3.91
C SER A 65 2.16 8.67 -4.97
N GLY A 66 1.90 8.42 -6.25
CA GLY A 66 2.67 8.99 -7.36
C GLY A 66 3.93 8.18 -7.71
N GLY A 67 4.18 7.07 -7.00
CA GLY A 67 5.21 6.09 -7.34
C GLY A 67 4.77 5.12 -8.45
N LEU A 68 5.71 4.34 -8.99
CA LEU A 68 5.49 3.43 -10.11
C LEU A 68 4.30 2.48 -9.90
N ASP A 69 4.31 1.72 -8.80
CA ASP A 69 3.35 0.63 -8.61
C ASP A 69 1.92 1.14 -8.43
N SER A 70 1.74 2.20 -7.64
CA SER A 70 0.43 2.79 -7.42
C SER A 70 -0.10 3.53 -8.66
N SER A 71 0.79 4.13 -9.45
CA SER A 71 0.46 4.73 -10.74
C SER A 71 0.04 3.66 -11.76
N TYR A 72 0.72 2.51 -11.76
CA TYR A 72 0.36 1.39 -12.62
C TYR A 72 -0.97 0.75 -12.18
N ALA A 73 -1.21 0.62 -10.88
CA ALA A 73 -2.47 0.10 -10.36
C ALA A 73 -3.66 0.95 -10.82
N ILE A 74 -3.63 2.27 -10.63
CA ILE A 74 -4.73 3.14 -11.06
C ILE A 74 -4.89 3.16 -12.59
N LEU A 75 -3.79 3.07 -13.35
CA LEU A 75 -3.81 2.90 -14.80
C LEU A 75 -4.56 1.61 -15.20
N LEU A 76 -4.24 0.47 -14.56
CA LEU A 76 -4.91 -0.80 -14.84
C LEU A 76 -6.40 -0.74 -14.53
N MET A 77 -6.77 -0.16 -13.39
CA MET A 77 -8.18 0.01 -13.01
C MET A 77 -8.96 0.78 -14.07
N ARG A 78 -8.42 1.90 -14.56
CA ARG A 78 -9.08 2.71 -15.59
C ARG A 78 -9.03 2.12 -16.98
N LYS A 79 -7.86 1.70 -17.47
CA LYS A 79 -7.66 1.34 -18.88
C LYS A 79 -7.89 -0.13 -19.17
N LYS A 80 -7.52 -1.03 -18.26
CA LYS A 80 -7.64 -2.48 -18.48
C LYS A 80 -8.95 -3.04 -17.93
N PHE A 81 -9.29 -2.70 -16.69
CA PHE A 81 -10.51 -3.20 -16.06
C PHE A 81 -11.74 -2.36 -16.40
N GLY A 82 -11.53 -1.10 -16.82
CA GLY A 82 -12.60 -0.22 -17.27
C GLY A 82 -13.54 0.20 -16.16
N VAL A 83 -13.04 0.32 -14.93
CA VAL A 83 -13.86 0.73 -13.78
C VAL A 83 -13.65 2.21 -13.44
N GLU A 84 -14.69 2.85 -12.93
CA GLU A 84 -14.64 4.19 -12.33
C GLU A 84 -13.85 4.18 -11.02
N VAL A 85 -12.92 5.12 -10.89
CA VAL A 85 -12.02 5.20 -9.74
C VAL A 85 -11.96 6.61 -9.16
N VAL A 86 -11.67 6.66 -7.87
CA VAL A 86 -11.14 7.85 -7.22
C VAL A 86 -9.81 7.50 -6.55
N GLY A 87 -8.80 8.35 -6.74
CA GLY A 87 -7.52 8.22 -6.07
C GLY A 87 -7.59 8.73 -4.63
N ALA A 88 -7.00 8.00 -3.70
CA ALA A 88 -6.73 8.45 -2.34
C ALA A 88 -5.23 8.64 -2.16
N ASN A 89 -4.82 9.84 -1.80
CA ASN A 89 -3.43 10.18 -1.51
C ASN A 89 -3.32 10.75 -0.10
N PHE A 90 -2.21 10.49 0.59
CA PHE A 90 -1.91 11.06 1.89
C PHE A 90 -0.66 11.93 1.78
N ASP A 91 -0.77 13.19 2.16
CA ASP A 91 0.37 14.10 2.24
C ASP A 91 1.11 13.86 3.56
N HIS A 92 2.12 13.01 3.51
CA HIS A 92 2.93 12.65 4.67
C HIS A 92 4.05 13.66 4.97
N GLY A 93 4.05 14.83 4.31
CA GLY A 93 5.02 15.92 4.53
C GLY A 93 6.37 15.74 3.84
N PHE A 94 6.63 14.58 3.25
CA PHE A 94 7.89 14.25 2.56
C PHE A 94 7.66 13.80 1.11
N VAL A 95 6.59 14.26 0.48
CA VAL A 95 6.26 13.90 -0.91
C VAL A 95 7.21 14.64 -1.86
N SER A 96 7.93 13.89 -2.70
CA SER A 96 8.84 14.47 -3.69
C SER A 96 8.08 15.24 -4.77
N ASP A 97 8.73 16.23 -5.39
CA ASP A 97 8.10 17.00 -6.47
C ASP A 97 7.79 16.14 -7.69
N VAL A 98 8.61 15.10 -7.94
CA VAL A 98 8.34 14.09 -8.97
C VAL A 98 7.03 13.35 -8.67
N ALA A 99 6.81 12.92 -7.43
CA ALA A 99 5.58 12.23 -7.05
C ALA A 99 4.35 13.16 -7.19
N LYS A 100 4.46 14.43 -6.79
CA LYS A 100 3.40 15.44 -7.00
C LYS A 100 3.08 15.63 -8.48
N GLN A 101 4.11 15.78 -9.33
CA GLN A 101 3.93 15.89 -10.78
C GLN A 101 3.30 14.63 -11.37
N ASN A 102 3.65 13.44 -10.88
CA ASN A 102 3.05 12.19 -11.31
C ASN A 102 1.56 12.13 -10.95
N LEU A 103 1.16 12.56 -9.74
CA LEU A 103 -0.25 12.63 -9.35
C LEU A 103 -1.07 13.54 -10.29
N GLU A 104 -0.54 14.72 -10.63
CA GLU A 104 -1.20 15.61 -11.59
C GLU A 104 -1.26 15.04 -13.01
N ARG A 105 -0.21 14.34 -13.45
CA ARG A 105 -0.20 13.64 -14.74
C ARG A 105 -1.24 12.52 -14.77
N ILE A 106 -1.37 11.75 -13.69
CA ILE A 106 -2.35 10.67 -13.58
C ILE A 106 -3.77 11.24 -13.70
N LYS A 107 -4.10 12.30 -12.95
CA LYS A 107 -5.40 12.99 -13.04
C LYS A 107 -5.71 13.39 -14.48
N ARG A 108 -4.77 14.06 -15.14
CA ARG A 108 -4.94 14.58 -16.51
C ARG A 108 -5.06 13.48 -17.57
N ILE A 109 -4.21 12.44 -17.51
CA ILE A 109 -4.15 11.39 -18.55
C ILE A 109 -5.30 10.39 -18.39
N LEU A 110 -5.69 10.08 -17.15
CA LEU A 110 -6.72 9.09 -16.88
C LEU A 110 -8.12 9.68 -16.69
N GLY A 111 -8.23 11.00 -16.52
CA GLY A 111 -9.49 11.67 -16.21
C GLY A 111 -10.08 11.20 -14.89
N VAL A 112 -9.24 11.14 -13.85
CA VAL A 112 -9.61 10.66 -12.50
C VAL A 112 -9.37 11.74 -11.47
N ASP A 113 -10.25 11.81 -10.48
CA ASP A 113 -10.02 12.64 -9.30
C ASP A 113 -9.03 11.94 -8.36
N ILE A 114 -8.13 12.71 -7.77
CA ILE A 114 -7.28 12.25 -6.66
C ILE A 114 -7.51 13.20 -5.49
N VAL A 115 -7.99 12.64 -4.38
CA VAL A 115 -8.20 13.36 -3.13
C VAL A 115 -6.97 13.18 -2.26
N THR A 116 -6.27 14.28 -1.99
CA THR A 116 -5.14 14.32 -1.07
C THR A 116 -5.59 14.71 0.32
N ILE A 117 -5.45 13.79 1.28
CA ILE A 117 -5.69 14.04 2.70
C ILE A 117 -4.43 14.66 3.30
N LYS A 118 -4.58 15.86 3.84
CA LYS A 118 -3.52 16.57 4.57
C LYS A 118 -3.78 16.46 6.07
N PRO A 119 -2.82 15.93 6.85
CA PRO A 119 -2.92 15.93 8.30
C PRO A 119 -2.58 17.31 8.87
N ASP A 120 -2.76 17.48 10.18
CA ASP A 120 -2.04 18.51 10.91
C ASP A 120 -0.56 18.15 10.93
N PHE A 121 0.26 18.91 10.20
CA PHE A 121 1.69 18.65 10.09
C PHE A 121 2.42 18.81 11.42
N ASN A 122 1.95 19.67 12.34
CA ASN A 122 2.56 19.77 13.66
C ASN A 122 2.41 18.45 14.41
N ILE A 123 1.20 17.88 14.40
CA ILE A 123 0.93 16.60 15.05
C ILE A 123 1.71 15.48 14.35
N LEU A 124 1.69 15.43 13.02
CA LEU A 124 2.39 14.40 12.25
C LEU A 124 3.91 14.43 12.50
N TYR A 125 4.52 15.61 12.52
CA TYR A 125 5.96 15.73 12.76
C TYR A 125 6.34 15.45 14.21
N SER A 126 5.50 15.81 15.19
CA SER A 126 5.68 15.37 16.57
C SER A 126 5.61 13.85 16.67
N LEU A 127 4.65 13.21 16.02
CA LEU A 127 4.56 11.74 15.97
C LEU A 127 5.79 11.11 15.32
N TYR A 128 6.29 11.62 14.20
CA TYR A 128 7.50 11.11 13.57
C TYR A 128 8.71 11.19 14.49
N LYS A 129 8.92 12.35 15.13
CA LYS A 129 10.00 12.56 16.08
C LYS A 129 9.89 11.57 17.23
N ASP A 130 8.73 11.48 17.85
CA ASP A 130 8.55 10.67 19.04
C ASP A 130 8.70 9.17 18.76
N PHE A 131 8.17 8.69 17.63
CA PHE A 131 8.33 7.30 17.20
C PHE A 131 9.78 6.96 16.84
N LEU A 132 10.49 7.87 16.19
CA LEU A 132 11.91 7.73 15.90
C LEU A 132 12.73 7.62 17.18
N LEU A 133 12.49 8.50 18.16
CA LEU A 133 13.20 8.51 19.44
C LEU A 133 12.88 7.27 20.29
N ALA A 134 11.63 6.80 20.26
CA ALA A 134 11.20 5.68 21.10
C ALA A 134 11.49 4.30 20.50
N THR A 135 11.51 4.18 19.17
CA THR A 135 11.54 2.86 18.51
C THR A 135 12.57 2.73 17.39
N GLY A 136 13.24 3.83 17.00
CA GLY A 136 14.12 3.87 15.83
C GLY A 136 13.38 3.84 14.49
N ASP A 137 12.05 3.88 14.49
CA ASP A 137 11.20 3.86 13.30
C ASP A 137 10.28 5.07 13.30
N PHE A 138 10.26 5.86 12.23
CA PHE A 138 9.31 6.97 12.04
C PHE A 138 8.18 6.62 11.07
N CYS A 139 8.23 5.44 10.44
CA CYS A 139 7.33 5.06 9.36
C CYS A 139 5.94 4.68 9.87
N THR A 140 5.84 4.15 11.09
CA THR A 140 4.56 3.70 11.67
C THR A 140 3.44 4.78 11.62
N PRO A 141 3.67 6.04 12.04
CA PRO A 141 2.68 7.12 11.84
C PRO A 141 2.32 7.41 10.38
N CYS A 142 3.30 7.34 9.46
CA CYS A 142 3.06 7.55 8.04
C CYS A 142 2.14 6.47 7.46
N CYS A 143 2.42 5.20 7.78
CA CYS A 143 1.59 4.07 7.37
C CYS A 143 0.13 4.23 7.84
N GLN A 144 -0.08 4.69 9.09
CA GLN A 144 -1.43 4.94 9.59
C GLN A 144 -2.17 6.00 8.75
N GLY A 145 -1.50 7.11 8.44
CA GLY A 145 -2.10 8.17 7.64
C GLY A 145 -2.41 7.75 6.21
N VAL A 146 -1.53 6.96 5.58
CA VAL A 146 -1.76 6.40 4.24
C VAL A 146 -3.01 5.52 4.23
N VAL A 147 -3.15 4.64 5.21
CA VAL A 147 -4.31 3.75 5.32
C VAL A 147 -5.58 4.57 5.57
N ARG A 148 -5.52 5.53 6.50
CA ARG A 148 -6.64 6.41 6.86
C ARG A 148 -7.14 7.18 5.66
N SER A 149 -6.25 7.64 4.79
CA SER A 149 -6.65 8.33 3.56
C SER A 149 -7.54 7.48 2.65
N GLY A 150 -7.24 6.17 2.52
CA GLY A 150 -8.06 5.25 1.76
C GLY A 150 -9.48 5.15 2.32
N PHE A 151 -9.61 4.98 3.63
CA PHE A 151 -10.91 4.89 4.31
C PHE A 151 -11.71 6.19 4.29
N LEU A 152 -11.05 7.33 4.50
CA LEU A 152 -11.70 8.64 4.44
C LEU A 152 -12.27 8.89 3.04
N VAL A 153 -11.49 8.66 1.99
CA VAL A 153 -11.94 8.83 0.60
C VAL A 153 -13.03 7.82 0.24
N ALA A 154 -12.91 6.56 0.69
CA ALA A 154 -13.96 5.56 0.51
C ALA A 154 -15.30 6.01 1.12
N ARG A 155 -15.25 6.58 2.33
CA ARG A 155 -16.42 7.16 3.01
C ARG A 155 -16.99 8.36 2.27
N MET A 156 -16.16 9.30 1.83
CA MET A 156 -16.59 10.48 1.05
C MET A 156 -17.36 10.07 -0.22
N HIS A 157 -16.94 8.99 -0.86
CA HIS A 157 -17.52 8.51 -2.11
C HIS A 157 -18.48 7.31 -1.95
N ARG A 158 -18.84 6.94 -0.71
CA ARG A 158 -19.78 5.85 -0.40
C ARG A 158 -19.43 4.51 -1.06
N THR A 159 -18.14 4.22 -1.21
CA THR A 159 -17.66 2.92 -1.70
C THR A 159 -17.07 2.10 -0.57
N LYS A 160 -17.20 0.78 -0.68
CA LYS A 160 -16.64 -0.19 0.28
C LYS A 160 -15.46 -0.96 -0.29
N THR A 161 -14.84 -0.45 -1.35
CA THR A 161 -13.76 -1.15 -2.04
C THR A 161 -12.57 -0.21 -2.23
N ILE A 162 -11.47 -0.59 -1.60
CA ILE A 162 -10.17 0.07 -1.68
C ILE A 162 -9.21 -0.91 -2.35
N VAL A 163 -8.47 -0.42 -3.35
CA VAL A 163 -7.45 -1.15 -4.08
C VAL A 163 -6.09 -0.53 -3.77
N HIS A 164 -5.12 -1.35 -3.38
CA HIS A 164 -3.76 -0.93 -3.11
C HIS A 164 -2.82 -1.40 -4.23
N GLY A 165 -1.96 -0.50 -4.72
CA GLY A 165 -0.91 -0.82 -5.70
C GLY A 165 0.34 -1.40 -5.06
N GLY A 166 0.20 -2.39 -4.18
CA GLY A 166 1.34 -3.02 -3.51
C GLY A 166 2.00 -4.09 -4.39
N VAL A 167 3.32 -4.09 -4.45
CA VAL A 167 4.10 -5.23 -4.98
C VAL A 167 4.56 -6.05 -3.79
N SER A 168 4.03 -7.27 -3.67
CA SER A 168 4.70 -8.28 -2.87
C SER A 168 5.89 -8.77 -3.72
N GLY A 169 7.11 -8.30 -3.43
CA GLY A 169 8.34 -8.72 -4.13
C GLY A 169 8.60 -10.23 -4.10
N SER A 170 7.87 -10.94 -3.26
CA SER A 170 7.50 -12.34 -3.40
C SER A 170 6.00 -12.34 -3.50
N LYS A 171 5.36 -12.99 -4.48
CA LYS A 171 3.90 -13.22 -4.47
C LYS A 171 3.53 -13.71 -3.05
N VAL A 172 2.96 -12.83 -2.22
CA VAL A 172 2.59 -13.05 -0.83
C VAL A 172 1.15 -12.59 -0.76
N GLU A 173 0.27 -13.43 -0.22
CA GLU A 173 -1.03 -12.96 0.23
C GLU A 173 -0.78 -11.92 1.31
N PHE A 174 -0.79 -10.66 0.89
CA PHE A 174 -0.56 -9.55 1.79
C PHE A 174 -1.82 -9.42 2.63
N ASN A 175 -1.78 -9.92 3.87
CA ASN A 175 -2.85 -9.72 4.82
C ASN A 175 -2.84 -8.25 5.24
N VAL A 176 -3.45 -7.41 4.41
CA VAL A 176 -3.60 -5.97 4.64
C VAL A 176 -4.18 -5.77 6.03
N LEU A 177 -5.27 -6.46 6.38
CA LEU A 177 -5.93 -6.33 7.69
C LEU A 177 -5.00 -6.69 8.86
N GLY A 178 -4.23 -7.77 8.76
CA GLY A 178 -3.24 -8.16 9.77
C GLY A 178 -2.12 -7.13 9.92
N MET A 179 -1.65 -6.57 8.82
CA MET A 179 -0.69 -5.47 8.82
C MET A 179 -1.29 -4.19 9.42
N LEU A 180 -2.53 -3.83 9.07
CA LEU A 180 -3.22 -2.67 9.61
C LEU A 180 -3.38 -2.80 11.12
N LYS A 181 -3.84 -3.96 11.59
CA LYS A 181 -3.96 -4.26 13.01
C LYS A 181 -2.61 -4.16 13.72
N HIS A 182 -1.55 -4.76 13.16
CA HIS A 182 -0.21 -4.69 13.74
C HIS A 182 0.31 -3.24 13.83
N HIS A 183 0.19 -2.46 12.75
CA HIS A 183 0.59 -1.05 12.77
C HIS A 183 -0.27 -0.24 13.73
N TYR A 184 -1.57 -0.52 13.84
CA TYR A 184 -2.45 0.19 14.77
C TYR A 184 -2.08 -0.10 16.21
N GLU A 185 -1.90 -1.37 16.58
CA GLU A 185 -1.50 -1.76 17.92
C GLU A 185 -0.14 -1.15 18.31
N ARG A 186 0.84 -1.21 17.39
CA ARG A 186 2.14 -0.56 17.57
C ARG A 186 1.99 0.95 17.71
N PHE A 187 1.14 1.56 16.89
CA PHE A 187 0.90 3.00 16.94
C PHE A 187 0.28 3.40 18.29
N MET A 188 -0.81 2.75 18.69
CA MET A 188 -1.56 3.08 19.90
C MET A 188 -0.80 2.78 21.19
N LYS A 189 0.07 1.76 21.21
CA LYS A 189 0.96 1.48 22.36
C LYS A 189 1.78 2.70 22.78
N TYR A 190 2.16 3.53 21.82
CA TYR A 190 2.96 4.73 22.04
C TYR A 190 2.10 6.00 21.99
N ALA A 191 1.46 6.28 20.86
CA ALA A 191 0.70 7.50 20.64
C ALA A 191 -0.50 7.63 21.58
N GLY A 192 -1.20 6.52 21.87
CA GLY A 192 -2.40 6.53 22.70
C GLY A 192 -2.16 6.94 24.16
N LYS A 193 -0.90 6.96 24.61
CA LYS A 193 -0.52 7.46 25.95
C LYS A 193 -0.15 8.94 25.94
N ASN A 194 0.30 9.45 24.79
CA ASN A 194 0.96 10.75 24.68
C ASN A 194 0.12 11.79 23.90
N TYR A 195 -0.88 11.33 23.15
CA TYR A 195 -1.72 12.16 22.28
C TYR A 195 -3.21 11.91 22.56
N PRO A 196 -4.03 12.96 22.73
CA PRO A 196 -5.49 12.84 22.78
C PRO A 196 -6.05 12.20 21.50
N SER A 197 -7.09 11.37 21.62
CA SER A 197 -7.68 10.66 20.47
C SER A 197 -8.18 11.60 19.36
N GLU A 198 -8.74 12.76 19.72
CA GLU A 198 -9.21 13.79 18.79
C GLU A 198 -8.07 14.28 17.86
N LYS A 199 -6.86 14.42 18.40
CA LYS A 199 -5.67 14.83 17.64
C LYS A 199 -5.20 13.74 16.66
N LEU A 200 -5.60 12.49 16.88
CA LEU A 200 -5.19 11.34 16.09
C LEU A 200 -6.21 10.96 15.00
N GLU A 201 -7.42 11.51 15.03
CA GLU A 201 -8.54 11.08 14.18
C GLU A 201 -8.26 11.17 12.66
N ASN A 202 -7.45 12.14 12.24
CA ASN A 202 -7.09 12.34 10.84
C ASN A 202 -5.85 11.53 10.40
N ILE A 203 -5.17 10.88 11.35
CA ILE A 203 -3.91 10.17 11.11
C ILE A 203 -4.10 8.66 11.30
N VAL A 204 -4.94 8.25 12.25
CA VAL A 204 -5.07 6.84 12.65
C VAL A 204 -6.33 6.23 12.08
N THR A 205 -6.19 5.02 11.53
CA THR A 205 -7.33 4.17 11.19
C THR A 205 -7.57 3.19 12.32
N ARG A 206 -8.79 3.14 12.84
CA ARG A 206 -9.12 2.16 13.88
C ARG A 206 -9.44 0.80 13.24
N PRO A 207 -9.08 -0.34 13.85
CA PRO A 207 -9.32 -1.66 13.26
C PRO A 207 -10.79 -1.93 12.94
N GLU A 208 -11.73 -1.38 13.71
CA GLU A 208 -13.17 -1.48 13.45
C GLU A 208 -13.65 -0.71 12.22
N GLU A 209 -12.82 0.18 11.68
CA GLU A 209 -13.08 0.90 10.42
C GLU A 209 -12.54 0.12 9.20
N ALA A 210 -11.72 -0.91 9.42
CA ALA A 210 -11.05 -1.73 8.41
C ALA A 210 -11.75 -3.06 8.11
#